data_AF-A0A9N8EE25-F1
#
_entry.id   AF-A0A9N8EE25-F1
#
_cell.length_a   1.000
_cell.length_b   1.000
_cell.length_c   1.000
_cell.angle_alpha   90.00
_cell.angle_beta   90.00
_cell.angle_gamma   90.00
#
_symmetry.space_group_name_H-M   'P 1'
#
loop_
_entity.id
_entity.type
_entity.pdbx_description
1 polymer ?
#
loop_
_entity_poly.entity_id
_entity_poly.type
_entity_poly.pdbx_seq_one_letter_code
_entity_poly.pdbx_strand_id
1 'polypeptide(L)'
;MNSFTAKAISLSVDDRTRHWLYFTAVPRSNAERAASIHPEDVGGSIVSTDQTIHNGRGNDSLRLDDASFELVQCPTNLPTEDFYKIQSGDVNIMQRYYDEVEEFVAQKLGCDKVICVHSQVRSAAKAGTNGVQGYAGGGPHTDSSAISGDMFALDVLKNHGQEGTRDQYQRYCYLNLWRNIGDRPIENNHLACLDERTVVKPDDYVIKDLFGDGYEVVQYGLNARHAEHHKWYYFPKMTKNEGILFKQMDSDWTKSGRTCFHMSVSDPDAPTDGPDRESIEVRMLCLWKNAAVNSMPTEENIHRDLIKSPKDYAIQLKGSALTSASFLQLVLAILAKLPLVGSIFGHFIGLATATAEYTGNPPDYSDRFITAFEAFDSWPQFGKSWVKTTMKQSKTVQAGIETITQAVVDDAMGYQKTKNLPSKAKAEIAEFLLGNDKYMQLCQKHIAPLASSD
;
A
#
# COMPACT_ATOMS: atom_id res chain seq x y z
N MET A 1 34.26 -10.52 12.77
CA MET A 1 33.61 -11.67 12.11
C MET A 1 33.43 -11.35 10.64
N ASN A 2 33.46 -12.37 9.77
CA ASN A 2 33.30 -12.18 8.33
C ASN A 2 31.83 -12.24 7.89
N SER A 3 30.95 -12.84 8.68
CA SER A 3 29.50 -12.92 8.47
C SER A 3 28.81 -13.49 9.72
N PHE A 4 27.48 -13.33 9.80
CA PHE A 4 26.61 -14.06 10.73
C PHE A 4 25.33 -14.53 10.02
N THR A 5 24.56 -15.42 10.64
CA THR A 5 23.26 -15.89 10.10
C THR A 5 22.12 -15.14 10.79
N ALA A 6 21.40 -14.31 10.03
CA ALA A 6 20.15 -13.72 10.46
C ALA A 6 19.03 -14.75 10.29
N LYS A 7 18.39 -15.13 11.39
CA LYS A 7 17.36 -16.16 11.38
C LYS A 7 15.98 -15.60 11.08
N ALA A 8 15.15 -16.44 10.50
CA ALA A 8 13.72 -16.20 10.33
C ALA A 8 13.37 -14.90 9.57
N ILE A 9 14.17 -14.56 8.54
CA ILE A 9 13.90 -13.43 7.65
C ILE A 9 12.67 -13.73 6.78
N SER A 10 11.67 -12.86 6.87
CA SER A 10 10.43 -12.95 6.08
C SER A 10 10.66 -12.51 4.63
N LEU A 11 10.87 -13.47 3.73
CA LEU A 11 10.89 -13.23 2.29
C LEU A 11 9.50 -13.41 1.70
N SER A 12 9.19 -12.67 0.65
CA SER A 12 7.90 -12.69 -0.03
C SER A 12 7.79 -13.92 -0.93
N VAL A 13 6.60 -14.45 -1.14
CA VAL A 13 6.31 -15.45 -2.16
C VAL A 13 5.47 -14.76 -3.22
N ASP A 14 5.98 -14.76 -4.46
CA ASP A 14 5.18 -14.34 -5.61
C ASP A 14 4.16 -15.43 -5.93
N ASP A 15 2.92 -15.23 -5.48
CA ASP A 15 1.79 -16.08 -5.79
C ASP A 15 1.22 -15.84 -7.20
N ARG A 16 1.90 -14.99 -8.00
CA ARG A 16 1.54 -14.57 -9.37
C ARG A 16 0.17 -13.92 -9.48
N THR A 17 -0.52 -13.72 -8.36
CA THR A 17 -1.62 -12.77 -8.31
C THR A 17 -0.93 -11.42 -8.29
N ARG A 18 -0.77 -10.85 -9.48
CA ARG A 18 -0.23 -9.50 -9.55
C ARG A 18 -1.13 -8.65 -8.66
N HIS A 19 -0.47 -7.95 -7.78
CA HIS A 19 -0.95 -6.80 -7.04
C HIS A 19 -1.48 -7.03 -5.63
N TRP A 20 -1.01 -6.12 -4.76
CA TRP A 20 -1.59 -5.72 -3.48
C TRP A 20 -1.24 -6.57 -2.26
N LEU A 21 0.04 -6.56 -1.88
CA LEU A 21 0.38 -6.68 -0.46
C LEU A 21 0.25 -5.30 0.16
N TYR A 22 -0.90 -5.05 0.77
CA TYR A 22 -1.13 -3.86 1.57
C TYR A 22 -0.16 -3.93 2.77
N PHE A 23 0.69 -2.93 2.91
CA PHE A 23 1.37 -2.66 4.16
C PHE A 23 0.79 -1.34 4.64
N THR A 24 -0.10 -1.39 5.62
CA THR A 24 -0.76 -0.17 6.08
C THR A 24 -0.32 0.20 7.48
N ALA A 25 0.05 1.46 7.68
CA ALA A 25 -0.10 2.11 8.98
C ALA A 25 -1.59 2.37 9.33
N VAL A 26 -2.47 2.35 8.31
CA VAL A 26 -3.91 2.62 8.39
C VAL A 26 -4.71 1.49 7.69
N PRO A 27 -5.34 0.56 8.43
CA PRO A 27 -6.07 -0.56 7.83
C PRO A 27 -7.16 -0.08 6.86
N ARG A 28 -7.39 -0.83 5.78
CA ARG A 28 -8.52 -0.57 4.87
C ARG A 28 -9.84 -0.69 5.64
N SER A 29 -10.87 0.01 5.20
CA SER A 29 -12.23 -0.22 5.70
C SER A 29 -12.71 -1.64 5.33
N ASN A 30 -13.71 -2.16 6.04
CA ASN A 30 -14.36 -3.44 5.68
C ASN A 30 -14.88 -3.44 4.23
N ALA A 31 -15.35 -2.29 3.74
CA ALA A 31 -15.82 -2.13 2.37
C ALA A 31 -14.68 -2.27 1.36
N GLU A 32 -13.50 -1.72 1.65
CA GLU A 32 -12.31 -1.81 0.81
C GLU A 32 -11.70 -3.24 0.83
N ARG A 33 -11.66 -3.89 2.00
CA ARG A 33 -11.29 -5.32 2.11
C ARG A 33 -12.20 -6.23 1.29
N ALA A 34 -13.51 -6.03 1.39
CA ALA A 34 -14.49 -6.79 0.62
C ALA A 34 -14.49 -6.45 -0.89
N ALA A 35 -14.00 -5.26 -1.26
CA ALA A 35 -13.85 -4.80 -2.64
C ALA A 35 -12.59 -5.36 -3.32
N SER A 36 -11.59 -5.79 -2.56
CA SER A 36 -10.31 -6.29 -3.07
C SER A 36 -10.33 -7.79 -3.36
N ILE A 37 -9.44 -8.22 -4.26
CA ILE A 37 -9.13 -9.64 -4.48
C ILE A 37 -8.35 -10.26 -3.30
N HIS A 38 -7.68 -9.42 -2.49
CA HIS A 38 -7.01 -9.81 -1.25
C HIS A 38 -7.79 -9.29 -0.04
N PRO A 39 -8.43 -10.19 0.74
CA PRO A 39 -9.27 -9.79 1.87
C PRO A 39 -8.46 -9.26 3.06
N GLU A 40 -7.13 -9.47 3.07
CA GLU A 40 -6.24 -9.08 4.17
C GLU A 40 -5.47 -7.80 3.84
N ASP A 41 -5.39 -6.88 4.82
CA ASP A 41 -4.70 -5.58 4.73
C ASP A 41 -3.20 -5.68 4.98
N VAL A 42 -2.74 -6.87 5.35
CA VAL A 42 -1.37 -7.18 5.67
C VAL A 42 -1.17 -8.64 5.26
N GLY A 43 -0.02 -8.95 4.70
CA GLY A 43 0.34 -10.34 4.43
C GLY A 43 0.16 -10.72 2.98
N GLY A 44 1.29 -10.79 2.30
CA GLY A 44 1.46 -11.78 1.25
C GLY A 44 1.88 -13.08 1.86
N SER A 45 1.82 -14.13 1.05
CA SER A 45 2.53 -15.35 1.40
C SER A 45 4.00 -14.97 1.64
N ILE A 46 4.48 -15.21 2.85
CA ILE A 46 5.88 -15.05 3.21
C ILE A 46 6.43 -16.41 3.60
N VAL A 47 7.71 -16.61 3.34
CA VAL A 47 8.46 -17.76 3.86
C VAL A 47 9.56 -17.22 4.75
N SER A 48 9.67 -17.83 5.92
CA SER A 48 10.75 -17.56 6.86
C SER A 48 12.01 -18.28 6.37
N THR A 49 13.08 -17.53 6.11
CA THR A 49 14.35 -18.05 5.61
C THR A 49 15.50 -17.55 6.47
N ASP A 50 16.53 -18.38 6.64
CA ASP A 50 17.77 -17.95 7.26
C ASP A 50 18.68 -17.35 6.19
N GLN A 51 19.21 -16.15 6.45
CA GLN A 51 20.04 -15.40 5.51
C GLN A 51 21.43 -15.19 6.09
N THR A 52 22.47 -15.41 5.28
CA THR A 52 23.84 -15.08 5.68
C THR A 52 24.11 -13.62 5.40
N ILE A 53 24.47 -12.86 6.43
CA ILE A 53 24.78 -11.43 6.34
C ILE A 53 26.30 -11.28 6.43
N HIS A 54 26.92 -10.81 5.36
CA HIS A 54 28.36 -10.68 5.23
C HIS A 54 28.87 -9.32 5.73
N ASN A 55 30.03 -9.30 6.37
CA ASN A 55 30.72 -8.05 6.68
C ASN A 55 31.24 -7.42 5.37
N GLY A 56 30.75 -6.23 5.03
CA GLY A 56 31.11 -5.51 3.82
C GLY A 56 32.38 -4.64 3.95
N ARG A 57 32.97 -4.50 5.15
CA ARG A 57 34.17 -3.66 5.33
C ARG A 57 35.36 -4.23 4.56
N GLY A 58 36.04 -3.36 3.81
CA GLY A 58 37.19 -3.72 2.99
C GLY A 58 36.83 -4.44 1.68
N ASN A 59 35.54 -4.54 1.33
CA ASN A 59 35.11 -5.06 0.05
C ASN A 59 34.93 -3.92 -0.96
N ASP A 60 35.97 -3.65 -1.74
CA ASP A 60 35.99 -2.55 -2.72
C ASP A 60 35.02 -2.75 -3.90
N SER A 61 34.43 -3.95 -4.04
CA SER A 61 33.43 -4.24 -5.09
C SER A 61 32.02 -3.76 -4.74
N LEU A 62 31.77 -3.34 -3.49
CA LEU A 62 30.49 -2.80 -3.03
C LEU A 62 30.41 -1.30 -3.31
N ARG A 63 30.19 -0.98 -4.59
CA ARG A 63 30.11 0.39 -5.10
C ARG A 63 28.68 0.75 -5.47
N LEU A 64 28.33 2.01 -5.31
CA LEU A 64 26.94 2.47 -5.44
C LEU A 64 26.33 2.16 -6.82
N ASP A 65 27.09 2.35 -7.91
CA ASP A 65 26.62 2.09 -9.28
C ASP A 65 26.54 0.60 -9.65
N ASP A 66 27.18 -0.27 -8.87
CA ASP A 66 27.27 -1.70 -9.14
C ASP A 66 26.39 -2.51 -8.18
N ALA A 67 26.65 -2.38 -6.88
CA ALA A 67 25.96 -3.15 -5.83
C ALA A 67 24.65 -2.51 -5.39
N SER A 68 24.34 -1.28 -5.83
CA SER A 68 23.24 -0.40 -5.38
C SER A 68 23.44 0.25 -4.00
N PHE A 69 24.56 0.00 -3.33
CA PHE A 69 24.93 0.64 -2.07
C PHE A 69 26.46 0.78 -1.91
N GLU A 70 26.90 1.68 -1.02
CA GLU A 70 28.31 1.92 -0.71
C GLU A 70 28.44 2.47 0.73
N LEU A 71 29.42 1.96 1.49
CA LEU A 71 29.85 2.58 2.74
C LEU A 71 30.75 3.78 2.43
N VAL A 72 30.43 4.93 3.01
CA VAL A 72 31.17 6.18 2.80
C VAL A 72 31.59 6.83 4.11
N GLN A 73 32.69 7.57 4.05
CA GLN A 73 33.05 8.53 5.10
C GLN A 73 32.27 9.82 4.84
N CYS A 74 31.33 10.12 5.72
CA CYS A 74 30.44 11.27 5.63
C CYS A 74 30.43 11.94 7.00
N PRO A 75 31.53 12.56 7.47
CA PRO A 75 31.63 13.09 8.83
C PRO A 75 30.57 14.17 9.10
N THR A 76 30.10 14.25 10.34
CA THR A 76 29.19 15.31 10.80
C THR A 76 29.61 15.82 12.16
N ASN A 77 29.38 17.11 12.41
CA ASN A 77 29.58 17.71 13.73
C ASN A 77 28.28 17.80 14.54
N LEU A 78 27.15 17.34 13.99
CA LEU A 78 25.88 17.36 14.72
C LEU A 78 25.94 16.39 15.92
N PRO A 79 25.63 16.87 17.13
CA PRO A 79 25.54 15.99 18.29
C PRO A 79 24.25 15.16 18.23
N THR A 80 24.20 14.08 19.01
CA THR A 80 23.08 13.11 19.00
C THR A 80 21.73 13.78 19.22
N GLU A 81 21.65 14.73 20.15
CA GLU A 81 20.42 15.47 20.48
C GLU A 81 19.88 16.32 19.32
N ASP A 82 20.75 16.82 18.44
CA ASP A 82 20.32 17.66 17.33
C ASP A 82 19.55 16.84 16.29
N PHE A 83 19.90 15.57 16.08
CA PHE A 83 19.10 14.67 15.24
C PHE A 83 17.69 14.43 15.80
N TYR A 84 17.55 14.32 17.11
CA TYR A 84 16.23 14.22 17.73
C TYR A 84 15.43 15.52 17.63
N LYS A 85 16.09 16.69 17.66
CA LYS A 85 15.43 17.97 17.40
C LYS A 85 14.92 18.05 15.96
N ILE A 86 15.69 17.58 14.97
CA ILE A 86 15.24 17.44 13.58
C ILE A 86 13.92 16.64 13.55
N GLN A 87 13.90 15.46 14.17
CA GLN A 87 12.71 14.61 14.19
C GLN A 87 11.49 15.27 14.83
N SER A 88 11.71 16.08 15.87
CA SER A 88 10.66 16.84 16.55
C SER A 88 10.21 18.11 15.82
N GLY A 89 10.81 18.44 14.67
CA GLY A 89 10.41 19.55 13.81
C GLY A 89 11.28 20.81 13.86
N ASP A 90 12.52 20.74 14.38
CA ASP A 90 13.44 21.87 14.30
C ASP A 90 13.97 22.05 12.87
N VAL A 91 13.33 22.96 12.14
CA VAL A 91 13.63 23.22 10.72
C VAL A 91 15.02 23.81 10.49
N ASN A 92 15.59 24.55 11.46
CA ASN A 92 16.89 25.19 11.29
C ASN A 92 18.00 24.15 11.36
N ILE A 93 17.93 23.25 12.36
CA ILE A 93 18.90 22.16 12.48
C ILE A 93 18.76 21.19 11.31
N MET A 94 17.53 20.89 10.91
CA MET A 94 17.24 20.07 9.74
C MET A 94 17.89 20.65 8.48
N GLN A 95 17.68 21.94 8.20
CA GLN A 95 18.24 22.56 6.99
C GLN A 95 19.77 22.51 7.00
N ARG A 96 20.44 22.85 8.12
CA ARG A 96 21.89 22.73 8.21
C ARG A 96 22.39 21.31 7.92
N TYR A 97 21.68 20.30 8.43
CA TYR A 97 22.05 18.92 8.19
C TYR A 97 21.81 18.49 6.74
N TYR A 98 20.70 18.94 6.14
CA TYR A 98 20.43 18.71 4.73
C TYR A 98 21.48 19.39 3.84
N ASP A 99 21.89 20.62 4.15
CA ASP A 99 22.95 21.30 3.41
C ASP A 99 24.28 20.51 3.47
N GLU A 100 24.66 20.00 4.65
CA GLU A 100 25.84 19.14 4.84
C GLU A 100 25.76 17.87 3.96
N VAL A 101 24.60 17.20 3.96
CA VAL A 101 24.37 15.98 3.18
C VAL A 101 24.33 16.26 1.68
N GLU A 102 23.66 17.33 1.26
CA GLU A 102 23.56 17.74 -0.16
C GLU A 102 24.95 18.05 -0.72
N GLU A 103 25.77 18.81 0.00
CA GLU A 103 27.14 19.14 -0.42
C GLU A 103 28.00 17.87 -0.57
N PHE A 104 27.98 17.01 0.45
CA PHE A 104 28.72 15.75 0.44
C PHE A 104 28.31 14.84 -0.73
N VAL A 105 27.01 14.64 -0.93
CA VAL A 105 26.49 13.75 -1.97
C VAL A 105 26.73 14.34 -3.36
N ALA A 106 26.58 15.65 -3.54
CA ALA A 106 26.91 16.33 -4.79
C ALA A 106 28.36 16.11 -5.19
N GLN A 107 29.29 16.31 -4.25
CA GLN A 107 30.71 16.09 -4.47
C GLN A 107 31.04 14.62 -4.76
N LYS A 108 30.46 13.68 -3.99
CA LYS A 108 30.73 12.25 -4.10
C LYS A 108 30.25 11.66 -5.43
N LEU A 109 29.09 12.10 -5.91
CA LEU A 109 28.44 11.55 -7.10
C LEU A 109 28.69 12.38 -8.36
N GLY A 110 29.21 13.60 -8.23
CA GLY A 110 29.37 14.52 -9.34
C GLY A 110 28.04 14.89 -9.98
N CYS A 111 26.98 15.00 -9.18
CA CYS A 111 25.66 15.43 -9.66
C CYS A 111 25.53 16.95 -9.59
N ASP A 112 24.68 17.52 -10.44
CA ASP A 112 24.48 18.97 -10.55
C ASP A 112 23.63 19.53 -9.42
N LYS A 113 22.73 18.71 -8.85
CA LYS A 113 21.86 19.09 -7.74
C LYS A 113 21.49 17.89 -6.89
N VAL A 114 21.45 18.10 -5.58
CA VAL A 114 20.82 17.21 -4.61
C VAL A 114 19.68 17.98 -3.94
N ILE A 115 18.58 17.28 -3.65
CA ILE A 115 17.43 17.80 -2.92
C ILE A 115 17.09 16.79 -1.82
N CYS A 116 17.39 17.10 -0.56
CA CYS A 116 16.90 16.32 0.57
C CYS A 116 15.42 16.60 0.79
N VAL A 117 14.59 15.55 0.90
CA VAL A 117 13.12 15.68 0.97
C VAL A 117 12.55 15.31 2.33
N HIS A 118 13.16 14.35 3.01
CA HIS A 118 12.61 13.74 4.21
C HIS A 118 13.71 13.05 5.00
N SER A 119 13.61 13.07 6.32
CA SER A 119 14.45 12.28 7.19
C SER A 119 13.65 11.64 8.31
N GLN A 120 14.07 10.44 8.71
CA GLN A 120 13.44 9.67 9.78
C GLN A 120 14.51 9.18 10.76
N VAL A 121 14.33 9.54 12.03
CA VAL A 121 15.13 9.02 13.14
C VAL A 121 14.47 7.75 13.67
N ARG A 122 15.29 6.71 13.90
CA ARG A 122 14.87 5.45 14.50
C ARG A 122 15.70 5.10 15.73
N SER A 123 15.00 4.73 16.80
CA SER A 123 15.55 4.25 18.07
C SER A 123 14.51 3.37 18.76
N ALA A 124 14.92 2.18 19.23
CA ALA A 124 14.02 1.30 19.97
C ALA A 124 13.62 1.92 21.32
N ALA A 125 14.61 2.40 22.09
CA ALA A 125 14.39 3.04 23.39
C ALA A 125 13.50 4.30 23.36
N LYS A 126 13.47 5.03 22.23
CA LYS A 126 12.73 6.29 22.09
C LYS A 126 11.53 6.18 21.14
N ALA A 127 11.17 4.98 20.70
CA ALA A 127 10.07 4.77 19.78
C ALA A 127 8.76 5.37 20.32
N GLY A 128 8.02 6.07 19.45
CA GLY A 128 6.76 6.72 19.80
C GLY A 128 6.90 8.10 20.44
N THR A 129 8.13 8.61 20.63
CA THR A 129 8.37 9.95 21.18
C THR A 129 8.67 10.95 20.07
N ASN A 130 7.93 12.05 19.98
CA ASN A 130 8.18 13.17 19.06
C ASN A 130 8.47 12.74 17.60
N GLY A 131 7.76 11.73 17.08
CA GLY A 131 7.94 11.21 15.72
C GLY A 131 9.08 10.21 15.53
N VAL A 132 9.87 9.91 16.56
CA VAL A 132 10.89 8.84 16.54
C VAL A 132 10.19 7.49 16.38
N GLN A 133 10.64 6.70 15.41
CA GLN A 133 10.11 5.37 15.16
C GLN A 133 11.01 4.27 15.74
N GLY A 134 10.43 3.09 15.99
CA GLY A 134 11.20 1.87 16.23
C GLY A 134 11.95 1.43 14.96
N TYR A 135 12.71 0.33 15.05
CA TYR A 135 13.34 -0.25 13.88
C TYR A 135 12.29 -0.77 12.89
N ALA A 136 12.54 -0.61 11.59
CA ALA A 136 11.64 -1.12 10.57
C ALA A 136 11.63 -2.66 10.63
N GLY A 137 10.45 -3.23 10.86
CA GLY A 137 10.18 -4.67 10.76
C GLY A 137 9.63 -5.05 9.38
N GLY A 138 9.40 -6.34 9.15
CA GLY A 138 8.69 -6.82 7.95
C GLY A 138 9.55 -7.42 6.83
N GLY A 139 10.86 -7.55 7.04
CA GLY A 139 11.79 -8.18 6.09
C GLY A 139 12.31 -7.24 4.99
N PRO A 140 13.02 -7.80 3.99
CA PRO A 140 13.58 -7.06 2.87
C PRO A 140 12.55 -6.26 2.08
N HIS A 141 12.84 -4.98 1.87
CA HIS A 141 12.03 -4.11 1.03
C HIS A 141 12.88 -3.04 0.33
N THR A 142 12.26 -2.36 -0.62
CA THR A 142 12.70 -1.08 -1.18
C THR A 142 11.69 0.00 -0.79
N ASP A 143 12.13 1.24 -0.65
CA ASP A 143 11.22 2.35 -0.35
C ASP A 143 10.33 2.72 -1.54
N SER A 144 10.75 2.35 -2.75
CA SER A 144 10.01 2.61 -3.99
C SER A 144 10.15 1.48 -5.00
N SER A 145 9.15 1.37 -5.85
CA SER A 145 9.22 0.71 -7.15
C SER A 145 9.84 1.64 -8.19
N ALA A 146 10.16 1.12 -9.39
CA ALA A 146 10.64 1.97 -10.49
C ALA A 146 9.66 3.11 -10.82
N ILE A 147 8.36 2.77 -10.92
CA ILE A 147 7.28 3.72 -11.21
C ILE A 147 7.12 4.75 -10.09
N SER A 148 7.14 4.31 -8.82
CA SER A 148 7.04 5.24 -7.69
C SER A 148 8.27 6.14 -7.56
N GLY A 149 9.46 5.66 -7.93
CA GLY A 149 10.66 6.49 -8.03
C GLY A 149 10.50 7.58 -9.09
N ASP A 150 9.96 7.24 -10.26
CA ASP A 150 9.74 8.21 -11.34
C ASP A 150 8.71 9.28 -10.93
N MET A 151 7.58 8.86 -10.34
CA MET A 151 6.56 9.77 -9.81
C MET A 151 7.13 10.69 -8.74
N PHE A 152 7.91 10.12 -7.80
CA PHE A 152 8.57 10.87 -6.75
C PHE A 152 9.53 11.92 -7.32
N ALA A 153 10.34 11.57 -8.32
CA ALA A 153 11.25 12.51 -8.97
C ALA A 153 10.52 13.69 -9.61
N LEU A 154 9.43 13.43 -10.33
CA LEU A 154 8.60 14.47 -10.96
C LEU A 154 7.91 15.36 -9.92
N ASP A 155 7.35 14.77 -8.86
CA ASP A 155 6.67 15.51 -7.79
C ASP A 155 7.65 16.40 -7.01
N VAL A 156 8.86 15.91 -6.72
CA VAL A 156 9.92 16.71 -6.09
C VAL A 156 10.33 17.87 -6.98
N LEU A 157 10.57 17.63 -8.27
CA LEU A 157 10.96 18.70 -9.21
C LEU A 157 9.86 19.75 -9.40
N LYS A 158 8.59 19.34 -9.37
CA LYS A 158 7.45 20.25 -9.42
C LYS A 158 7.33 21.13 -8.17
N ASN A 159 7.59 20.56 -6.98
CA ASN A 159 7.41 21.26 -5.71
C ASN A 159 8.65 22.07 -5.29
N HIS A 160 9.85 21.66 -5.71
CA HIS A 160 11.12 22.31 -5.36
C HIS A 160 11.75 23.10 -6.51
N GLY A 161 11.28 22.92 -7.75
CA GLY A 161 11.75 23.63 -8.94
C GLY A 161 10.82 24.75 -9.39
N GLN A 162 11.36 25.68 -10.18
CA GLN A 162 10.52 26.57 -11.00
C GLN A 162 9.93 25.78 -12.19
N GLU A 163 8.91 26.32 -12.85
CA GLU A 163 8.37 25.73 -14.08
C GLU A 163 9.49 25.44 -15.10
N GLY A 164 9.50 24.26 -15.72
CA GLY A 164 10.55 23.81 -16.64
C GLY A 164 11.83 23.25 -15.97
N THR A 165 11.90 23.16 -14.64
CA THR A 165 13.09 22.60 -13.94
C THR A 165 13.38 21.16 -14.31
N ARG A 166 12.35 20.35 -14.59
CA ARG A 166 12.49 18.96 -15.02
C ARG A 166 13.30 18.83 -16.32
N ASP A 167 13.04 19.69 -17.30
CA ASP A 167 13.65 19.61 -18.65
C ASP A 167 15.15 19.98 -18.65
N GLN A 168 15.65 20.49 -17.53
CA GLN A 168 17.07 20.78 -17.34
C GLN A 168 17.90 19.53 -17.03
N TYR A 169 17.26 18.43 -16.63
CA TYR A 169 17.93 17.23 -16.15
C TYR A 169 17.67 16.02 -17.07
N GLN A 170 18.71 15.21 -17.26
CA GLN A 170 18.70 14.01 -18.10
C GLN A 170 18.67 12.71 -17.27
N ARG A 171 18.95 12.77 -15.97
CA ARG A 171 18.95 11.59 -15.08
C ARG A 171 18.60 12.04 -13.66
N TYR A 172 17.88 11.18 -12.95
CA TYR A 172 17.74 11.26 -11.50
C TYR A 172 18.21 9.97 -10.81
N CYS A 173 18.60 10.09 -9.55
CA CYS A 173 18.76 8.97 -8.63
C CYS A 173 18.02 9.31 -7.34
N TYR A 174 17.02 8.51 -6.99
CA TYR A 174 16.42 8.51 -5.66
C TYR A 174 17.35 7.72 -4.73
N LEU A 175 17.98 8.43 -3.80
CA LEU A 175 19.04 7.94 -2.94
C LEU A 175 18.66 8.10 -1.47
N ASN A 176 19.10 7.15 -0.65
CA ASN A 176 19.07 7.26 0.79
C ASN A 176 20.50 7.34 1.34
N LEU A 177 20.69 8.20 2.35
CA LEU A 177 21.82 8.15 3.26
C LEU A 177 21.33 7.63 4.61
N TRP A 178 21.87 6.51 5.08
CA TRP A 178 21.60 5.98 6.41
C TRP A 178 22.86 6.01 7.27
N ARG A 179 22.76 6.45 8.52
CA ARG A 179 23.91 6.52 9.43
C ARG A 179 23.55 6.30 10.89
N ASN A 180 24.59 6.01 11.68
CA ASN A 180 24.55 6.09 13.13
C ASN A 180 24.45 7.56 13.58
N ILE A 181 23.60 7.85 14.56
CA ILE A 181 23.54 9.18 15.22
C ILE A 181 23.99 9.13 16.68
N GLY A 182 24.19 7.94 17.26
CA GLY A 182 24.69 7.77 18.62
C GLY A 182 26.19 8.00 18.72
N ASP A 183 26.66 8.22 19.95
CA ASP A 183 28.09 8.43 20.24
C ASP A 183 28.89 7.12 20.33
N ARG A 184 28.18 6.00 20.48
CA ARG A 184 28.75 4.66 20.44
C ARG A 184 28.56 4.03 19.07
N PRO A 185 29.54 3.24 18.55
CA PRO A 185 29.37 2.51 17.30
C PRO A 185 28.18 1.55 17.35
N ILE A 186 27.58 1.27 16.19
CA ILE A 186 26.49 0.29 16.09
C ILE A 186 27.03 -1.13 16.31
N GLU A 187 26.47 -1.83 17.29
CA GLU A 187 26.83 -3.21 17.64
C GLU A 187 25.73 -4.23 17.35
N ASN A 188 24.48 -3.79 17.16
CA ASN A 188 23.36 -4.67 16.85
C ASN A 188 22.32 -3.94 15.98
N ASN A 189 21.31 -4.68 15.49
CA ASN A 189 20.24 -4.18 14.65
C ASN A 189 20.80 -3.45 13.42
N HIS A 190 21.77 -4.03 12.73
CA HIS A 190 22.42 -3.38 11.59
C HIS A 190 21.45 -3.13 10.44
N LEU A 191 21.75 -2.14 9.59
CA LEU A 191 21.15 -2.07 8.26
C LEU A 191 21.90 -3.06 7.36
N ALA A 192 21.21 -4.09 6.89
CA ALA A 192 21.70 -4.97 5.85
C ALA A 192 21.21 -4.51 4.48
N CYS A 193 22.11 -4.45 3.51
CA CYS A 193 21.84 -4.11 2.12
C CYS A 193 22.13 -5.32 1.22
N LEU A 194 21.26 -5.56 0.25
CA LEU A 194 21.43 -6.63 -0.73
C LEU A 194 22.25 -6.13 -1.92
N ASP A 195 23.25 -6.91 -2.34
CA ASP A 195 23.94 -6.68 -3.60
C ASP A 195 23.01 -7.00 -4.77
N GLU A 196 22.52 -5.97 -5.44
CA GLU A 196 21.50 -6.10 -6.48
C GLU A 196 21.98 -6.91 -7.71
N ARG A 197 23.30 -7.12 -7.87
CA ARG A 197 23.86 -8.01 -8.91
C ARG A 197 23.52 -9.47 -8.66
N THR A 198 23.10 -9.80 -7.44
CA THR A 198 22.74 -11.17 -7.03
C THR A 198 21.23 -11.45 -7.10
N VAL A 199 20.46 -10.47 -7.53
CA VAL A 199 19.00 -10.55 -7.68
C VAL A 199 18.65 -11.01 -9.09
N VAL A 200 17.68 -11.93 -9.21
CA VAL A 200 17.13 -12.37 -10.50
C VAL A 200 16.02 -11.42 -10.93
N LYS A 201 16.34 -10.49 -11.84
CA LYS A 201 15.38 -9.50 -12.38
C LYS A 201 14.58 -10.08 -13.55
N PRO A 202 13.25 -9.88 -13.64
CA PRO A 202 12.37 -9.22 -12.65
C PRO A 202 11.81 -10.17 -11.58
N ASP A 203 12.11 -11.47 -11.64
CA ASP A 203 11.47 -12.55 -10.87
C ASP A 203 11.51 -12.38 -9.34
N ASP A 204 12.54 -11.70 -8.82
CA ASP A 204 12.71 -11.47 -7.39
C ASP A 204 11.96 -10.23 -6.85
N TYR A 205 11.39 -9.41 -7.73
CA TYR A 205 10.74 -8.14 -7.39
C TYR A 205 9.24 -8.37 -7.18
N VAL A 206 8.83 -8.49 -5.92
CA VAL A 206 7.41 -8.65 -5.55
C VAL A 206 6.81 -7.28 -5.26
N ILE A 207 5.83 -6.86 -6.05
CA ILE A 207 5.16 -5.58 -5.84
C ILE A 207 4.41 -5.56 -4.50
N LYS A 208 4.58 -4.48 -3.74
CA LYS A 208 3.87 -4.20 -2.47
C LYS A 208 3.36 -2.76 -2.49
N ASP A 209 2.27 -2.50 -1.78
CA ASP A 209 1.67 -1.18 -1.74
C ASP A 209 1.65 -0.69 -0.30
N LEU A 210 2.41 0.38 -0.05
CA LEU A 210 2.52 1.03 1.24
C LEU A 210 1.50 2.18 1.29
N PHE A 211 0.60 2.09 2.27
CA PHE A 211 -0.38 3.14 2.55
C PHE A 211 -0.08 3.78 3.90
N GLY A 212 0.04 5.11 3.90
CA GLY A 212 0.15 5.92 5.10
C GLY A 212 -0.85 7.09 5.09
N ASP A 213 -0.80 7.90 6.14
CA ASP A 213 -1.64 9.09 6.26
C ASP A 213 -1.31 10.09 5.14
N GLY A 214 -2.14 10.13 4.11
CA GLY A 214 -2.02 11.09 3.00
C GLY A 214 -1.01 10.72 1.91
N TYR A 215 -0.45 9.51 1.92
CA TYR A 215 0.44 9.04 0.85
C TYR A 215 0.25 7.55 0.54
N GLU A 216 0.56 7.21 -0.71
CA GLU A 216 0.53 5.86 -1.25
C GLU A 216 1.79 5.64 -2.09
N VAL A 217 2.52 4.57 -1.83
CA VAL A 217 3.77 4.25 -2.54
C VAL A 217 3.78 2.77 -2.91
N VAL A 218 4.07 2.49 -4.18
CA VAL A 218 4.36 1.13 -4.63
C VAL A 218 5.83 0.84 -4.34
N GLN A 219 6.09 -0.27 -3.67
CA GLN A 219 7.40 -0.75 -3.22
C GLN A 219 7.69 -2.14 -3.78
N TYR A 220 8.91 -2.63 -3.59
CA TYR A 220 9.23 -4.03 -3.81
C TYR A 220 9.53 -4.74 -2.47
N GLY A 221 8.96 -5.93 -2.29
CA GLY A 221 9.50 -6.96 -1.42
C GLY A 221 10.36 -7.94 -2.22
N LEU A 222 11.21 -8.68 -1.51
CA LEU A 222 12.11 -9.65 -2.13
C LEU A 222 11.52 -11.05 -2.13
N ASN A 223 11.56 -11.74 -3.27
CA ASN A 223 11.04 -13.11 -3.44
C ASN A 223 11.94 -14.15 -2.75
N ALA A 224 11.34 -15.18 -2.15
CA ALA A 224 12.04 -16.30 -1.54
C ALA A 224 12.63 -17.28 -2.57
N ARG A 225 12.16 -17.26 -3.84
CA ARG A 225 12.51 -18.27 -4.86
C ARG A 225 14.03 -18.44 -5.04
N HIS A 226 14.78 -17.34 -5.05
CA HIS A 226 16.22 -17.35 -5.32
C HIS A 226 17.04 -16.93 -4.10
N ALA A 227 16.49 -17.11 -2.89
CA ALA A 227 17.09 -16.69 -1.63
C ALA A 227 18.53 -17.20 -1.42
N GLU A 228 18.87 -18.36 -1.97
CA GLU A 228 20.23 -18.93 -1.88
C GLU A 228 21.30 -18.16 -2.67
N HIS A 229 20.90 -17.31 -3.62
CA HIS A 229 21.81 -16.48 -4.42
C HIS A 229 22.01 -15.09 -3.83
N HIS A 230 21.08 -14.63 -3.00
CA HIS A 230 21.07 -13.29 -2.42
C HIS A 230 22.27 -13.06 -1.51
N LYS A 231 23.08 -12.04 -1.82
CA LYS A 231 24.22 -11.66 -0.97
C LYS A 231 23.94 -10.39 -0.19
N TRP A 232 23.75 -10.57 1.11
CA TRP A 232 23.49 -9.49 2.05
C TRP A 232 24.78 -9.00 2.70
N TYR A 233 24.88 -7.68 2.90
CA TYR A 233 26.03 -7.06 3.53
C TYR A 233 25.63 -6.08 4.62
N TYR A 234 26.41 -6.03 5.69
CA TYR A 234 26.34 -5.03 6.75
C TYR A 234 27.74 -4.48 7.03
N PHE A 235 27.80 -3.35 7.76
CA PHE A 235 29.07 -2.75 8.17
C PHE A 235 29.14 -2.70 9.70
N PRO A 236 29.89 -3.60 10.36
CA PRO A 236 29.96 -3.66 11.81
C PRO A 236 30.61 -2.40 12.40
N LYS A 237 30.24 -2.02 13.62
CA LYS A 237 30.82 -0.88 14.35
C LYS A 237 30.77 0.42 13.55
N MET A 238 29.69 0.66 12.82
CA MET A 238 29.50 1.93 12.13
C MET A 238 29.48 3.08 13.14
N THR A 239 30.37 4.03 12.93
CA THR A 239 30.47 5.24 13.75
C THR A 239 29.56 6.33 13.19
N LYS A 240 29.36 7.41 13.97
CA LYS A 240 28.62 8.58 13.52
C LYS A 240 29.17 9.16 12.22
N ASN A 241 30.49 9.11 11.99
CA ASN A 241 31.14 9.68 10.80
C ASN A 241 31.02 8.84 9.53
N GLU A 242 30.37 7.69 9.61
CA GLU A 242 30.15 6.79 8.48
C GLU A 242 28.68 6.81 8.06
N GLY A 243 28.44 6.66 6.75
CA GLY A 243 27.11 6.52 6.18
C GLY A 243 27.06 5.39 5.17
N ILE A 244 25.88 4.81 4.97
CA ILE A 244 25.59 3.93 3.84
C ILE A 244 24.75 4.75 2.86
N LEU A 245 25.28 4.93 1.65
CA LEU A 245 24.48 5.38 0.51
C LEU A 245 23.86 4.16 -0.14
N PHE A 246 22.56 4.20 -0.43
CA PHE A 246 21.88 3.11 -1.13
C PHE A 246 20.72 3.64 -1.98
N LYS A 247 20.57 3.08 -3.17
CA LYS A 247 19.62 3.56 -4.17
C LYS A 247 18.22 3.00 -3.91
N GLN A 248 17.22 3.84 -4.04
CA GLN A 248 15.82 3.41 -4.12
C GLN A 248 15.38 3.29 -5.58
N MET A 249 15.91 4.15 -6.44
CA MET A 249 15.77 4.06 -7.90
C MET A 249 16.86 4.90 -8.58
N ASP A 250 17.36 4.42 -9.71
CA ASP A 250 18.19 5.19 -10.63
C ASP A 250 17.57 5.11 -12.02
N SER A 251 17.29 6.27 -12.61
CA SER A 251 16.66 6.30 -13.92
C SER A 251 17.58 5.73 -15.01
N ASP A 252 18.90 5.81 -14.82
CA ASP A 252 19.89 5.27 -15.76
C ASP A 252 19.89 3.73 -15.73
N TRP A 253 19.19 3.13 -16.69
CA TRP A 253 19.08 1.68 -16.85
C TRP A 253 20.38 0.99 -17.28
N THR A 254 21.43 1.75 -17.62
CA THR A 254 22.74 1.18 -17.94
C THR A 254 23.51 0.77 -16.67
N LYS A 255 23.08 1.24 -15.49
CA LYS A 255 23.65 0.85 -14.20
C LYS A 255 23.14 -0.52 -13.78
N SER A 256 24.03 -1.33 -13.20
CA SER A 256 23.65 -2.64 -12.68
C SER A 256 22.98 -2.54 -11.31
N GLY A 257 23.46 -1.58 -10.49
CA GLY A 257 22.88 -1.16 -9.22
C GLY A 257 21.96 0.06 -9.40
N ARG A 258 20.66 -0.15 -9.31
CA ARG A 258 19.57 0.84 -9.44
C ARG A 258 18.63 0.83 -8.23
N THR A 259 18.49 -0.29 -7.53
CA THR A 259 17.55 -0.45 -6.41
C THR A 259 18.12 -1.38 -5.34
N CYS A 260 18.17 -0.92 -4.09
CA CYS A 260 18.72 -1.67 -2.97
C CYS A 260 17.61 -2.21 -2.06
N PHE A 261 17.41 -3.52 -2.07
CA PHE A 261 16.68 -4.16 -0.98
C PHE A 261 17.46 -4.00 0.32
N HIS A 262 16.77 -3.64 1.39
CA HIS A 262 17.38 -3.42 2.69
C HIS A 262 16.45 -3.88 3.81
N MET A 263 17.05 -4.17 4.97
CA MET A 263 16.33 -4.55 6.18
C MET A 263 17.16 -4.30 7.44
N SER A 264 16.49 -4.21 8.58
CA SER A 264 17.14 -4.26 9.89
C SER A 264 17.42 -5.71 10.28
N VAL A 265 18.65 -6.05 10.67
CA VAL A 265 19.05 -7.41 11.08
C VAL A 265 19.66 -7.42 12.47
N SER A 266 19.20 -8.34 13.32
CA SER A 266 19.80 -8.60 14.63
C SER A 266 21.03 -9.49 14.46
N ASP A 267 22.16 -9.08 15.03
CA ASP A 267 23.39 -9.87 15.09
C ASP A 267 23.32 -10.79 16.33
N PRO A 268 23.30 -12.13 16.16
CA PRO A 268 23.23 -13.06 17.27
C PRO A 268 24.47 -13.03 18.18
N ASP A 269 25.58 -12.49 17.69
CA ASP A 269 26.83 -12.37 18.43
C ASP A 269 27.01 -10.97 19.05
N ALA A 270 26.02 -10.08 18.92
CA ALA A 270 26.06 -8.76 19.52
C ALA A 270 26.09 -8.82 21.06
N PRO A 271 26.79 -7.88 21.73
CA PRO A 271 26.75 -7.76 23.19
C PRO A 271 25.32 -7.57 23.70
N THR A 272 24.94 -8.33 24.73
CA THR A 272 23.60 -8.25 25.32
C THR A 272 23.35 -6.97 26.12
N ASP A 273 24.42 -6.28 26.51
CA ASP A 273 24.42 -5.01 27.26
C ASP A 273 24.84 -3.80 26.40
N GLY A 274 24.95 -3.98 25.08
CA GLY A 274 25.25 -2.92 24.13
C GLY A 274 24.16 -1.84 24.07
N PRO A 275 24.47 -0.62 23.60
CA PRO A 275 23.46 0.38 23.30
C PRO A 275 22.46 -0.13 22.26
N ASP A 276 21.21 0.28 22.41
CA ASP A 276 20.30 0.32 21.27
C ASP A 276 20.90 1.20 20.17
N ARG A 277 20.79 0.73 18.92
CA ARG A 277 21.10 1.54 17.74
C ARG A 277 20.24 2.79 17.70
N GLU A 278 20.86 3.92 17.46
CA GLU A 278 20.20 5.18 17.12
C GLU A 278 20.64 5.55 15.70
N SER A 279 19.69 5.76 14.79
CA SER A 279 20.00 6.02 13.38
C SER A 279 19.11 7.09 12.78
N ILE A 280 19.61 7.73 11.73
CA ILE A 280 18.81 8.59 10.84
C ILE A 280 18.96 8.11 9.41
N GLU A 281 17.87 8.18 8.68
CA GLU A 281 17.82 7.99 7.23
C GLU A 281 17.37 9.28 6.57
N VAL A 282 18.11 9.75 5.56
CA VAL A 282 17.79 10.93 4.75
C VAL A 282 17.49 10.47 3.33
N ARG A 283 16.30 10.79 2.84
CA ARG A 283 15.84 10.53 1.47
C ARG A 283 16.10 11.77 0.62
N MET A 284 16.67 11.58 -0.56
CA MET A 284 17.04 12.68 -1.45
C MET A 284 16.93 12.31 -2.92
N LEU A 285 16.80 13.34 -3.75
CA LEU A 285 16.88 13.23 -5.20
C LEU A 285 18.20 13.83 -5.70
N CYS A 286 19.01 13.04 -6.39
CA CYS A 286 20.22 13.50 -7.07
C CYS A 286 19.94 13.66 -8.55
N LEU A 287 20.42 14.75 -9.17
CA LEU A 287 20.05 15.15 -10.52
C LEU A 287 21.28 15.50 -11.36
N TRP A 288 21.28 15.07 -12.63
CA TRP A 288 22.33 15.38 -13.60
C TRP A 288 21.74 16.08 -14.81
N LYS A 289 22.31 17.22 -15.18
CA LYS A 289 21.96 17.97 -16.39
C LYS A 289 22.43 17.26 -17.65
N ASN A 290 23.64 16.68 -17.57
CA ASN A 290 24.23 15.89 -18.65
C ASN A 290 24.48 14.47 -18.14
N ALA A 291 23.90 13.49 -18.82
CA ALA A 291 24.10 12.08 -18.55
C ALA A 291 24.48 11.35 -19.85
N ALA A 292 25.12 10.19 -19.73
CA ALA A 292 25.43 9.36 -20.90
C ALA A 292 24.16 8.93 -21.65
N VAL A 293 23.06 8.79 -20.92
CA VAL A 293 21.74 8.47 -21.45
C VAL A 293 20.71 9.40 -20.81
N ASN A 294 19.86 10.02 -21.64
CA ASN A 294 18.69 10.74 -21.13
C ASN A 294 17.64 9.71 -20.69
N SER A 295 17.53 9.56 -19.38
CA SER A 295 16.66 8.62 -18.70
C SER A 295 15.60 9.30 -17.83
N MET A 296 15.52 10.63 -17.87
CA MET A 296 14.56 11.38 -17.06
C MET A 296 13.11 11.02 -17.45
N PRO A 297 12.24 10.61 -16.49
CA PRO A 297 10.85 10.30 -16.78
C PRO A 297 10.08 11.55 -17.22
N THR A 298 9.06 11.37 -18.05
CA THR A 298 8.13 12.39 -18.54
C THR A 298 6.74 12.03 -18.03
N GLU A 299 5.84 12.99 -17.86
CA GLU A 299 4.44 12.68 -17.48
C GLU A 299 3.79 11.76 -18.53
N GLU A 300 4.12 11.93 -19.81
CA GLU A 300 3.64 11.09 -20.91
C GLU A 300 4.18 9.65 -20.84
N ASN A 301 5.46 9.46 -20.50
CA ASN A 301 6.09 8.13 -20.55
C ASN A 301 5.82 7.26 -19.31
N ILE A 302 5.48 7.89 -18.18
CA ILE A 302 4.99 7.16 -17.00
C ILE A 302 3.49 6.87 -17.10
N HIS A 303 2.78 7.57 -17.99
CA HIS A 303 1.32 7.54 -18.12
C HIS A 303 0.64 7.57 -16.75
N ARG A 304 0.91 8.61 -15.96
CA ARG A 304 0.46 8.72 -14.56
C ARG A 304 -1.03 8.44 -14.39
N ASP A 305 -1.85 8.88 -15.34
CA ASP A 305 -3.31 8.69 -15.35
C ASP A 305 -3.75 7.23 -15.61
N LEU A 306 -2.88 6.39 -16.16
CA LEU A 306 -3.10 4.94 -16.31
C LEU A 306 -2.67 4.16 -15.06
N ILE A 307 -1.83 4.74 -14.20
CA ILE A 307 -1.48 4.22 -12.88
C ILE A 307 -2.68 4.49 -11.96
N LYS A 308 -3.66 3.60 -12.05
CA LYS A 308 -4.87 3.69 -11.23
C LYS A 308 -4.51 3.42 -9.78
N SER A 309 -5.15 4.16 -8.88
CA SER A 309 -5.17 3.75 -7.48
C SER A 309 -5.61 2.28 -7.43
N PRO A 310 -4.95 1.43 -6.63
CA PRO A 310 -5.32 0.05 -6.40
C PRO A 310 -6.80 -0.10 -6.04
N LYS A 311 -7.34 0.90 -5.35
CA LYS A 311 -8.75 1.04 -5.04
C LYS A 311 -9.61 1.19 -6.29
N ASP A 312 -9.26 2.13 -7.17
CA ASP A 312 -9.98 2.40 -8.42
C ASP A 312 -9.84 1.25 -9.42
N TYR A 313 -8.68 0.60 -9.50
CA TYR A 313 -8.48 -0.57 -10.34
C TYR A 313 -9.16 -1.81 -9.79
N ALA A 314 -9.20 -2.05 -8.47
CA ALA A 314 -10.00 -3.13 -7.89
C ALA A 314 -11.50 -2.95 -8.16
N ILE A 315 -11.99 -1.71 -8.07
CA ILE A 315 -13.36 -1.34 -8.47
C ILE A 315 -13.57 -1.62 -9.97
N GLN A 316 -12.62 -1.26 -10.82
CA GLN A 316 -12.69 -1.48 -12.26
C GLN A 316 -12.55 -2.95 -12.68
N LEU A 317 -11.68 -3.73 -12.02
CA LEU A 317 -11.51 -5.17 -12.23
C LEU A 317 -12.76 -5.94 -11.84
N LYS A 318 -13.49 -5.49 -10.81
CA LYS A 318 -14.84 -6.00 -10.55
C LYS A 318 -15.83 -5.62 -11.66
N GLY A 319 -15.71 -4.42 -12.22
CA GLY A 319 -16.46 -3.99 -13.40
C GLY A 319 -16.15 -4.79 -14.67
N SER A 320 -14.91 -5.25 -14.87
CA SER A 320 -14.49 -6.01 -16.06
C SER A 320 -14.57 -7.53 -15.89
N ALA A 321 -14.45 -8.08 -14.69
CA ALA A 321 -14.67 -9.51 -14.41
C ALA A 321 -16.15 -9.93 -14.48
N LEU A 322 -17.07 -8.96 -14.41
CA LEU A 322 -18.51 -9.17 -14.59
C LEU A 322 -18.93 -9.46 -16.04
N THR A 323 -18.02 -9.42 -17.01
CA THR A 323 -18.34 -9.82 -18.39
C THR A 323 -18.04 -11.29 -18.72
N SER A 324 -17.46 -12.08 -17.80
CA SER A 324 -17.14 -13.49 -18.12
C SER A 324 -17.25 -14.55 -17.00
N ALA A 325 -17.81 -14.28 -15.81
CA ALA A 325 -18.07 -15.32 -14.81
C ALA A 325 -19.57 -15.46 -14.54
N SER A 326 -20.13 -16.67 -14.69
CA SER A 326 -21.55 -16.91 -14.46
C SER A 326 -21.87 -16.92 -12.95
N PHE A 327 -23.03 -16.36 -12.62
CA PHE A 327 -23.61 -16.19 -11.28
C PHE A 327 -23.51 -17.42 -10.35
N LEU A 328 -23.44 -18.63 -10.93
CA LEU A 328 -23.36 -19.89 -10.20
C LEU A 328 -22.02 -20.09 -9.44
N GLN A 329 -20.91 -19.52 -9.92
CA GLN A 329 -19.61 -19.63 -9.24
C GLN A 329 -19.50 -18.71 -8.01
N LEU A 330 -20.24 -17.59 -8.01
CA LEU A 330 -20.30 -16.64 -6.89
C LEU A 330 -21.04 -17.23 -5.67
N VAL A 331 -22.06 -18.05 -5.93
CA VAL A 331 -22.90 -18.70 -4.92
C VAL A 331 -22.14 -19.83 -4.19
N LEU A 332 -21.28 -20.57 -4.89
CA LEU A 332 -20.46 -21.64 -4.31
C LEU A 332 -19.40 -21.12 -3.33
N ALA A 333 -18.85 -19.92 -3.55
CA ALA A 333 -17.84 -19.31 -2.69
C ALA A 333 -18.40 -18.80 -1.35
N ILE A 334 -19.68 -18.39 -1.33
CA ILE A 334 -20.36 -17.82 -0.15
C ILE A 334 -20.86 -18.91 0.80
N LEU A 335 -21.28 -20.06 0.27
CA LEU A 335 -21.79 -21.18 1.07
C LEU A 335 -20.69 -21.92 1.86
N ALA A 336 -19.41 -21.76 1.49
CA ALA A 336 -18.30 -22.48 2.10
C ALA A 336 -17.77 -21.89 3.43
N LYS A 337 -18.33 -20.77 3.95
CA LYS A 337 -17.66 -19.97 5.01
C LYS A 337 -18.50 -19.48 6.21
N LEU A 338 -19.55 -20.17 6.67
CA LEU A 338 -20.29 -19.71 7.87
C LEU A 338 -20.40 -20.74 9.01
N PRO A 339 -19.94 -20.39 10.24
CA PRO A 339 -20.49 -20.88 11.49
C PRO A 339 -21.29 -19.81 12.26
N LEU A 340 -22.56 -20.15 12.51
CA LEU A 340 -23.58 -19.82 13.52
C LEU A 340 -23.39 -18.72 14.61
N VAL A 341 -24.42 -17.83 14.66
CA VAL A 341 -25.24 -17.34 15.82
C VAL A 341 -24.72 -16.18 16.71
N GLY A 342 -25.54 -15.11 16.82
CA GLY A 342 -25.68 -14.29 18.04
C GLY A 342 -25.93 -12.77 17.88
N SER A 343 -27.14 -12.31 18.22
CA SER A 343 -27.63 -10.90 18.32
C SER A 343 -26.89 -10.08 19.41
N ILE A 344 -26.71 -8.74 19.44
CA ILE A 344 -27.67 -7.61 19.64
C ILE A 344 -26.96 -6.24 19.35
N PHE A 345 -27.70 -5.27 18.78
CA PHE A 345 -27.43 -3.82 18.51
C PHE A 345 -26.88 -3.01 19.72
N GLY A 346 -26.19 -1.85 19.63
CA GLY A 346 -25.74 -0.93 18.56
C GLY A 346 -25.52 0.50 19.14
N HIS A 347 -24.66 1.35 18.53
CA HIS A 347 -24.85 2.82 18.40
C HIS A 347 -23.73 3.53 17.60
N PHE A 348 -24.19 4.49 16.77
CA PHE A 348 -23.60 5.51 15.87
C PHE A 348 -22.19 6.07 16.19
N ILE A 349 -21.41 6.53 15.18
CA ILE A 349 -21.44 7.88 14.54
C ILE A 349 -21.13 7.80 13.03
N GLY A 350 -21.79 8.63 12.22
CA GLY A 350 -21.66 8.68 10.74
C GLY A 350 -20.78 9.80 10.16
N LEU A 351 -20.65 9.78 8.82
CA LEU A 351 -20.14 10.86 7.97
C LEU A 351 -20.84 10.80 6.59
N ALA A 352 -20.99 11.97 5.99
CA ALA A 352 -22.08 12.38 5.11
C ALA A 352 -22.10 11.80 3.69
N THR A 353 -23.32 11.57 3.21
CA THR A 353 -23.69 11.10 1.87
C THR A 353 -23.89 12.27 0.91
N ALA A 354 -23.28 12.23 -0.28
CA ALA A 354 -23.83 12.95 -1.43
C ALA A 354 -25.19 12.30 -1.77
N THR A 355 -26.26 13.08 -1.69
CA THR A 355 -27.61 12.65 -2.04
C THR A 355 -27.70 12.52 -3.55
N ALA A 356 -27.87 11.31 -4.09
CA ALA A 356 -28.33 11.15 -5.45
C ALA A 356 -29.72 11.82 -5.54
N GLU A 357 -29.84 12.90 -6.30
CA GLU A 357 -31.13 13.55 -6.52
C GLU A 357 -32.06 12.61 -7.30
N TYR A 358 -33.35 12.68 -6.99
CA TYR A 358 -34.36 11.94 -7.73
C TYR A 358 -34.45 12.48 -9.16
N THR A 359 -34.37 11.63 -10.18
CA THR A 359 -34.39 12.06 -11.60
C THR A 359 -35.76 12.55 -12.06
N GLY A 360 -36.81 12.37 -11.24
CA GLY A 360 -38.19 12.64 -11.64
C GLY A 360 -38.80 11.54 -12.52
N ASN A 361 -38.06 10.47 -12.80
CA ASN A 361 -38.47 9.39 -13.69
C ASN A 361 -38.28 8.01 -13.00
N PRO A 362 -39.36 7.38 -12.47
CA PRO A 362 -39.31 6.05 -11.84
C PRO A 362 -38.62 4.92 -12.63
N PRO A 363 -38.77 4.83 -13.98
CA PRO A 363 -38.07 3.83 -14.80
C PRO A 363 -36.55 3.76 -14.58
N ASP A 364 -35.89 4.90 -14.35
CA ASP A 364 -34.42 4.99 -14.15
C ASP A 364 -33.92 4.18 -12.95
N TYR A 365 -34.84 3.80 -12.06
CA TYR A 365 -34.55 3.03 -10.87
C TYR A 365 -34.93 1.57 -11.01
N SER A 366 -35.75 1.18 -11.98
CA SER A 366 -36.39 -0.15 -12.02
C SER A 366 -35.43 -1.33 -12.16
N ASP A 367 -34.38 -1.19 -12.97
CA ASP A 367 -33.43 -2.27 -13.26
C ASP A 367 -32.73 -2.80 -12.00
N ARG A 368 -32.44 -1.95 -11.01
CA ARG A 368 -31.76 -2.39 -9.78
C ARG A 368 -32.65 -3.27 -8.90
N PHE A 369 -33.96 -3.00 -8.88
CA PHE A 369 -34.94 -3.79 -8.13
C PHE A 369 -35.26 -5.09 -8.85
N ILE A 370 -35.38 -5.04 -10.18
CA ILE A 370 -35.51 -6.24 -11.03
C ILE A 370 -34.30 -7.15 -10.82
N THR A 371 -33.08 -6.62 -10.92
CA THR A 371 -31.84 -7.37 -10.67
C THR A 371 -31.81 -7.94 -9.25
N ALA A 372 -32.25 -7.16 -8.24
CA ALA A 372 -32.30 -7.63 -6.87
C ALA A 372 -33.23 -8.84 -6.70
N PHE A 373 -34.39 -8.84 -7.36
CA PHE A 373 -35.36 -9.93 -7.30
C PHE A 373 -35.02 -11.12 -8.22
N GLU A 374 -34.31 -10.91 -9.33
CA GLU A 374 -33.69 -11.99 -10.12
C GLU A 374 -32.71 -12.81 -9.26
N ALA A 375 -32.02 -12.14 -8.34
CA ALA A 375 -31.07 -12.76 -7.41
C ALA A 375 -31.71 -13.27 -6.10
N PHE A 376 -33.04 -13.29 -5.96
CA PHE A 376 -33.72 -13.58 -4.69
C PHE A 376 -33.27 -14.89 -4.02
N ASP A 377 -33.10 -15.97 -4.79
CA ASP A 377 -32.71 -17.28 -4.24
C ASP A 377 -31.33 -17.24 -3.55
N SER A 378 -30.48 -16.31 -4.00
CA SER A 378 -29.14 -16.06 -3.47
C SER A 378 -29.09 -15.01 -2.36
N TRP A 379 -30.24 -14.45 -1.94
CA TRP A 379 -30.28 -13.53 -0.81
C TRP A 379 -29.82 -14.23 0.48
N PRO A 380 -29.21 -13.48 1.43
CA PRO A 380 -28.90 -13.99 2.76
C PRO A 380 -30.14 -14.56 3.46
N GLN A 381 -29.95 -15.58 4.29
CA GLN A 381 -31.07 -16.28 4.96
C GLN A 381 -31.94 -15.35 5.81
N PHE A 382 -31.36 -14.34 6.47
CA PHE A 382 -32.16 -13.37 7.23
C PHE A 382 -33.11 -12.57 6.34
N GLY A 383 -32.70 -12.21 5.11
CA GLY A 383 -33.53 -11.48 4.15
C GLY A 383 -34.64 -12.35 3.59
N LYS A 384 -34.33 -13.60 3.23
CA LYS A 384 -35.34 -14.58 2.79
C LYS A 384 -36.35 -14.91 3.89
N SER A 385 -35.89 -15.04 5.13
CA SER A 385 -36.76 -15.23 6.30
C SER A 385 -37.65 -14.03 6.57
N TRP A 386 -37.14 -12.81 6.42
CA TRP A 386 -37.96 -11.60 6.53
C TRP A 386 -39.03 -11.57 5.43
N VAL A 387 -38.68 -11.80 4.16
CA VAL A 387 -39.65 -11.87 3.06
C VAL A 387 -40.69 -12.98 3.31
N LYS A 388 -40.27 -14.19 3.70
CA LYS A 388 -41.19 -15.29 4.06
C LYS A 388 -42.13 -14.87 5.20
N THR A 389 -41.62 -14.22 6.23
CA THR A 389 -42.41 -13.76 7.37
C THR A 389 -43.43 -12.70 6.94
N THR A 390 -42.99 -11.69 6.17
CA THR A 390 -43.87 -10.65 5.64
C THR A 390 -44.98 -11.26 4.77
N MET A 391 -44.63 -12.16 3.84
CA MET A 391 -45.62 -12.84 2.99
C MET A 391 -46.62 -13.66 3.78
N LYS A 392 -46.21 -14.33 4.87
CA LYS A 392 -47.10 -15.09 5.76
C LYS A 392 -48.01 -14.20 6.61
N GLN A 393 -47.54 -13.01 6.99
CA GLN A 393 -48.30 -12.07 7.82
C GLN A 393 -49.25 -11.17 7.00
N SER A 394 -49.01 -11.05 5.70
CA SER A 394 -49.86 -10.28 4.79
C SER A 394 -51.20 -10.95 4.53
N LYS A 395 -52.26 -10.14 4.48
CA LYS A 395 -53.64 -10.61 4.26
C LYS A 395 -53.85 -11.24 2.88
N THR A 396 -53.09 -10.82 1.88
CA THR A 396 -53.11 -11.34 0.51
C THR A 396 -51.69 -11.38 -0.05
N VAL A 397 -51.45 -12.22 -1.07
CA VAL A 397 -50.18 -12.28 -1.79
C VAL A 397 -49.80 -10.90 -2.35
N GLN A 398 -50.78 -10.21 -2.93
CA GLN A 398 -50.59 -8.87 -3.48
C GLN A 398 -50.15 -7.85 -2.40
N ALA A 399 -50.80 -7.85 -1.23
CA ALA A 399 -50.42 -6.96 -0.13
C ALA A 399 -49.01 -7.28 0.42
N GLY A 400 -48.59 -8.55 0.36
CA GLY A 400 -47.22 -8.96 0.69
C GLY A 400 -46.19 -8.42 -0.30
N ILE A 401 -46.47 -8.54 -1.59
CA ILE A 401 -45.61 -7.99 -2.65
C ILE A 401 -45.49 -6.46 -2.50
N GLU A 402 -46.60 -5.75 -2.28
CA GLU A 402 -46.61 -4.29 -2.06
C GLU A 402 -45.76 -3.88 -0.85
N THR A 403 -45.93 -4.57 0.28
CA THR A 403 -45.19 -4.29 1.50
C THR A 403 -43.68 -4.50 1.32
N ILE A 404 -43.29 -5.59 0.66
CA ILE A 404 -41.88 -5.90 0.42
C ILE A 404 -41.29 -4.92 -0.60
N THR A 405 -42.03 -4.59 -1.66
CA THR A 405 -41.60 -3.62 -2.68
C THR A 405 -41.33 -2.27 -2.03
N GLN A 406 -42.25 -1.78 -1.19
CA GLN A 406 -42.07 -0.53 -0.47
C GLN A 406 -40.83 -0.57 0.44
N ALA A 407 -40.64 -1.65 1.20
CA ALA A 407 -39.50 -1.79 2.11
C ALA A 407 -38.15 -1.85 1.38
N VAL A 408 -38.09 -2.47 0.20
CA VAL A 408 -36.88 -2.54 -0.63
C VAL A 408 -36.59 -1.17 -1.27
N VAL A 409 -37.61 -0.42 -1.68
CA VAL A 409 -37.47 0.96 -2.19
C VAL A 409 -37.13 1.97 -1.08
N ASP A 410 -37.65 1.76 0.14
CA ASP A 410 -37.29 2.57 1.31
C ASP A 410 -35.81 2.43 1.65
N ASP A 411 -35.23 1.26 1.35
CA ASP A 411 -33.81 1.02 1.29
C ASP A 411 -33.10 1.43 2.59
N ALA A 412 -33.65 1.01 3.73
CA ALA A 412 -33.15 1.40 5.05
C ALA A 412 -31.64 1.15 5.24
N MET A 413 -31.10 0.17 4.50
CA MET A 413 -29.68 -0.22 4.52
C MET A 413 -28.83 0.42 3.40
N GLY A 414 -29.42 1.12 2.44
CA GLY A 414 -28.70 1.87 1.40
C GLY A 414 -28.19 1.04 0.21
N TYR A 415 -28.67 -0.18 0.03
CA TYR A 415 -28.26 -1.10 -1.04
C TYR A 415 -28.74 -0.66 -2.43
N GLN A 416 -29.93 -0.05 -2.50
CA GLN A 416 -30.55 0.36 -3.76
C GLN A 416 -30.29 1.84 -4.10
N LYS A 417 -29.53 2.54 -3.25
CA LYS A 417 -29.25 3.99 -3.35
C LYS A 417 -30.54 4.84 -3.38
N THR A 418 -31.63 4.33 -2.82
CA THR A 418 -32.90 5.05 -2.70
C THR A 418 -33.13 5.54 -1.28
N LYS A 419 -32.32 5.11 -0.29
CA LYS A 419 -32.43 5.47 1.13
C LYS A 419 -32.70 6.95 1.39
N ASN A 420 -31.97 7.82 0.69
CA ASN A 420 -32.00 9.27 0.91
C ASN A 420 -32.96 10.02 -0.04
N LEU A 421 -33.72 9.31 -0.89
CA LEU A 421 -34.72 9.94 -1.75
C LEU A 421 -35.93 10.45 -0.94
N PRO A 422 -36.59 11.52 -1.37
CA PRO A 422 -37.83 11.98 -0.75
C PRO A 422 -38.89 10.88 -0.74
N SER A 423 -39.74 10.84 0.29
CA SER A 423 -40.80 9.81 0.41
C SER A 423 -41.73 9.77 -0.80
N LYS A 424 -42.00 10.93 -1.43
CA LYS A 424 -42.78 11.02 -2.67
C LYS A 424 -42.11 10.27 -3.83
N ALA A 425 -40.80 10.45 -4.01
CA ALA A 425 -40.03 9.76 -5.05
C ALA A 425 -40.00 8.25 -4.82
N LYS A 426 -39.86 7.81 -3.56
CA LYS A 426 -39.93 6.38 -3.19
C LYS A 426 -41.30 5.78 -3.51
N ALA A 427 -42.38 6.50 -3.24
CA ALA A 427 -43.72 6.05 -3.58
C ALA A 427 -43.92 5.89 -5.10
N GLU A 428 -43.46 6.87 -5.89
CA GLU A 428 -43.54 6.83 -7.36
C GLU A 428 -42.72 5.66 -7.95
N ILE A 429 -41.55 5.36 -7.38
CA ILE A 429 -40.73 4.20 -7.76
C ILE A 429 -41.44 2.88 -7.40
N ALA A 430 -41.98 2.76 -6.20
CA ALA A 430 -42.70 1.55 -5.77
C ALA A 430 -43.95 1.30 -6.63
N GLU A 431 -44.72 2.35 -6.94
CA GLU A 431 -45.88 2.28 -7.83
C GLU A 431 -45.47 1.82 -9.24
N PHE A 432 -44.39 2.40 -9.78
CA PHE A 432 -43.87 1.98 -11.09
C PHE A 432 -43.46 0.50 -11.11
N LEU A 433 -42.78 0.01 -10.08
CA LEU A 433 -42.38 -1.39 -9.97
C LEU A 433 -43.58 -2.33 -9.92
N LEU A 434 -44.61 -1.98 -9.16
CA LEU A 434 -45.85 -2.77 -9.05
C LEU A 434 -46.64 -2.80 -10.35
N GLY A 435 -46.47 -1.79 -11.22
CA GLY A 435 -46.99 -1.78 -12.59
C GLY A 435 -46.07 -2.40 -13.65
N ASN A 436 -44.86 -2.85 -13.28
CA ASN A 436 -43.89 -3.38 -14.22
C ASN A 436 -44.01 -4.91 -14.36
N ASP A 437 -44.35 -5.39 -15.56
CA ASP A 437 -44.59 -6.81 -15.83
C ASP A 437 -43.39 -7.72 -15.47
N LYS A 438 -42.16 -7.28 -15.78
CA LYS A 438 -40.95 -8.07 -15.50
C LYS A 438 -40.72 -8.21 -14.00
N TYR A 439 -40.85 -7.10 -13.27
CA TYR A 439 -40.74 -7.10 -11.81
C TYR A 439 -41.81 -7.98 -11.16
N MET A 440 -43.06 -7.85 -11.59
CA MET A 440 -44.18 -8.64 -11.06
C MET A 440 -44.04 -10.13 -11.35
N GLN A 441 -43.53 -10.52 -12.52
CA GLN A 441 -43.22 -11.93 -12.81
C GLN A 441 -42.17 -12.51 -11.86
N LEU A 442 -41.14 -11.73 -11.50
CA LEU A 442 -40.14 -12.16 -10.53
C LEU A 442 -40.73 -12.29 -9.13
N CYS A 443 -41.57 -11.34 -8.72
CA CYS A 443 -42.27 -11.41 -7.44
C CYS A 443 -43.16 -12.66 -7.36
N GLN A 444 -43.91 -12.95 -8.42
CA GLN A 444 -44.76 -14.14 -8.51
C GLN A 444 -43.97 -15.44 -8.53
N LYS A 445 -42.78 -15.45 -9.14
CA LYS A 445 -41.91 -16.62 -9.18
C LYS A 445 -41.24 -16.89 -7.83
N HIS A 446 -40.70 -15.86 -7.19
CA HIS A 446 -39.76 -16.03 -6.08
C HIS A 446 -40.39 -15.84 -4.70
N ILE A 447 -41.29 -14.86 -4.53
CA ILE A 447 -41.78 -14.48 -3.20
C ILE A 447 -43.25 -14.84 -2.97
N ALA A 448 -44.10 -14.86 -4.01
CA ALA A 448 -45.49 -15.29 -3.87
C ALA A 448 -45.66 -16.72 -3.29
N PRO A 449 -44.84 -17.73 -3.67
CA PRO A 449 -44.96 -19.08 -3.10
C PRO A 449 -44.65 -19.14 -1.59
N LEU A 450 -44.02 -18.10 -1.04
CA LEU A 450 -43.67 -18.03 0.38
C LEU A 450 -44.86 -17.68 1.28
N ALA A 451 -45.98 -17.24 0.70
CA ALA A 451 -47.22 -16.97 1.44
C ALA A 451 -47.89 -18.26 1.95
N SER A 452 -47.57 -19.43 1.36
CA SER A 452 -48.31 -20.68 1.58
C SER A 452 -47.42 -21.88 1.94
N SER A 453 -46.10 -21.71 2.01
CA SER A 453 -45.18 -22.81 2.34
C SER A 453 -44.95 -22.89 3.84
N ASP A 454 -45.35 -24.01 4.46
CA ASP A 454 -45.01 -24.34 5.85
C ASP A 454 -43.49 -24.29 6.07
#